data_AF-A0A970M9H9-F1
#
_entry.id   AF-A0A970M9H9-F1
#
_cell.length_a   1.000
_cell.length_b   1.000
_cell.length_c   1.000
_cell.angle_alpha   90.00
_cell.angle_beta   90.00
_cell.angle_gamma   90.00
#
_symmetry.space_group_name_H-M   'P 1'
#
loop_
_entity.id
_entity.type
_entity.pdbx_description
1 polymer ?
#
loop_
_entity_poly.entity_id
_entity_poly.type
_entity_poly.pdbx_seq_one_letter_code
_entity_poly.pdbx_strand_id
1 'polypeptide(L)'
;MRKQIWILAMLGLFGLWACSGDGKDVADGDDAQDGTAGPKGDDGTAGPKGDDGAPGPKGDDGVLPSLTLVIPEVLPEGNADCPLGGIRIVTGVDANGNGALDDDEIDADQTQLLCQTTAGQQVQVRVSEEPPGENCFYGGQKIETGLDDGQGGLTGDIETVYVCQASKFCAGFFTERDVDELLHCTELVGNVEITNTDLETFAMPRLTRIFQGGIYIQDNPSLSHIDLSQLSALNYVGDFVITENAALTSLDLSQLAALDYMDNFVIAENASLTALDLSQLAALDYVNNFVIAENASLTALDLSQLAALEYVSDFVIADNASLTALDLSQLQMVQDVYNFAISDNDALTELDLSQLAVLYYMSYFVIEDNDALTSLDLSGLTQVEYIDSFRVSDNDALTDIDLSQLAVLGVDDHYHWCDFEMSRNAALAELALPALTKIDHARLIIEGNAALAEIALPELEALVGMGYYESRISISHNPSLDTLAFPELVNAERLIVRANSDADNNGLTRIEAPKLEALRHLEISSNAALTSFDFVLLKEVQGEFNISFNPNLPHGDVEDLLTQLNAPPSSTFIPGNLGTP
;
A
#
# COMPACT_ATOMS: atom_id res chain seq x y z
N MET A 1 17.15 -16.59 8.65
CA MET A 1 18.23 -15.65 8.24
C MET A 1 18.49 -15.51 6.73
N ARG A 2 18.42 -16.55 5.86
CA ARG A 2 18.56 -16.35 4.39
C ARG A 2 17.25 -16.09 3.62
N LYS A 3 16.10 -16.35 4.25
CA LYS A 3 14.75 -16.03 3.74
C LYS A 3 14.12 -14.75 4.31
N GLN A 4 14.51 -14.35 5.52
CA GLN A 4 14.04 -13.11 6.20
C GLN A 4 14.37 -11.78 5.47
N ILE A 5 15.23 -11.81 4.45
CA ILE A 5 15.51 -10.65 3.59
C ILE A 5 14.52 -10.57 2.42
N TRP A 6 13.77 -11.65 2.11
CA TRP A 6 12.97 -11.73 0.89
C TRP A 6 11.67 -10.94 0.95
N ILE A 7 10.95 -10.89 2.06
CA ILE A 7 9.67 -10.13 2.16
C ILE A 7 9.93 -8.61 2.25
N LEU A 8 10.97 -8.19 2.97
CA LEU A 8 11.44 -6.80 2.96
C LEU A 8 12.15 -6.40 1.65
N ALA A 9 12.69 -7.36 0.89
CA ALA A 9 13.23 -7.11 -0.45
C ALA A 9 12.13 -7.15 -1.54
N MET A 10 11.03 -7.90 -1.35
CA MET A 10 9.87 -7.91 -2.24
C MET A 10 9.20 -6.54 -2.32
N LEU A 11 9.19 -5.79 -1.21
CA LEU A 11 8.78 -4.38 -1.16
C LEU A 11 9.62 -3.46 -2.07
N GLY A 12 10.82 -3.88 -2.48
CA GLY A 12 11.63 -3.20 -3.50
C GLY A 12 11.70 -3.93 -4.85
N LEU A 13 11.07 -5.10 -4.99
CA LEU A 13 11.19 -6.00 -6.15
C LEU A 13 9.88 -6.26 -6.90
N PHE A 14 8.71 -5.93 -6.35
CA PHE A 14 7.46 -5.97 -7.14
C PHE A 14 7.48 -4.97 -8.31
N GLY A 15 8.18 -3.83 -8.18
CA GLY A 15 8.50 -2.94 -9.31
C GLY A 15 9.45 -3.53 -10.36
N LEU A 16 10.06 -4.70 -10.11
CA LEU A 16 10.95 -5.42 -11.03
C LEU A 16 10.38 -6.73 -11.58
N TRP A 17 9.40 -7.35 -10.91
CA TRP A 17 8.83 -8.61 -11.39
C TRP A 17 7.68 -8.41 -12.39
N ALA A 18 6.95 -7.29 -12.30
CA ALA A 18 5.98 -6.82 -13.30
C ALA A 18 6.61 -6.37 -14.64
N CYS A 19 7.88 -6.69 -14.91
CA CYS A 19 8.55 -6.33 -16.16
C CYS A 19 9.62 -7.38 -16.52
N SER A 20 9.18 -8.59 -16.88
CA SER A 20 10.03 -9.57 -17.55
C SER A 20 9.29 -10.27 -18.68
N GLY A 21 8.79 -9.47 -19.64
CA GLY A 21 8.41 -9.92 -20.98
C GLY A 21 9.63 -9.90 -21.91
N ASP A 22 10.13 -11.09 -22.26
CA ASP A 22 11.24 -11.33 -23.19
C ASP A 22 11.04 -10.64 -24.57
N GLY A 23 11.83 -9.61 -24.85
CA GLY A 23 12.01 -9.03 -26.19
C GLY A 23 13.44 -9.26 -26.69
N LYS A 24 13.65 -10.35 -27.45
CA LYS A 24 14.92 -10.68 -28.11
C LYS A 24 15.14 -9.87 -29.40
N ASP A 25 16.42 -9.84 -29.78
CA ASP A 25 17.04 -9.44 -31.06
C ASP A 25 17.49 -7.97 -31.12
N VAL A 26 18.66 -7.57 -31.65
CA VAL A 26 19.60 -8.20 -32.58
C VAL A 26 21.02 -7.63 -32.33
N ALA A 27 22.05 -8.46 -32.47
CA ALA A 27 23.45 -8.02 -32.47
C ALA A 27 23.98 -7.81 -33.90
N ASP A 28 24.71 -6.70 -34.10
CA ASP A 28 25.84 -6.42 -35.02
C ASP A 28 26.03 -4.88 -35.03
N GLY A 29 27.18 -4.23 -35.09
CA GLY A 29 28.59 -4.58 -35.26
C GLY A 29 29.37 -3.31 -35.65
N ASP A 30 30.62 -3.21 -35.17
CA ASP A 30 31.76 -2.40 -35.65
C ASP A 30 31.89 -0.86 -35.43
N ASP A 31 32.86 -0.54 -34.55
CA ASP A 31 33.97 0.43 -34.62
C ASP A 31 33.88 1.71 -35.48
N ALA A 32 34.09 2.89 -34.84
CA ALA A 32 35.19 3.80 -35.18
C ALA A 32 35.31 5.06 -34.27
N GLN A 33 36.54 5.22 -33.76
CA GLN A 33 37.29 6.47 -33.50
C GLN A 33 37.01 7.33 -32.26
N ASP A 34 38.01 7.29 -31.37
CA ASP A 34 38.29 8.24 -30.30
C ASP A 34 38.32 9.69 -30.80
N GLY A 35 37.30 10.46 -30.41
CA GLY A 35 37.29 11.92 -30.44
C GLY A 35 37.92 12.49 -29.16
N THR A 36 38.93 13.34 -29.34
CA THR A 36 39.65 14.04 -28.27
C THR A 36 38.72 14.82 -27.33
N ALA A 37 38.92 14.68 -26.01
CA ALA A 37 38.20 15.43 -24.98
C ALA A 37 38.34 16.94 -25.16
N GLY A 38 37.21 17.65 -25.27
CA GLY A 38 37.15 19.11 -25.22
C GLY A 38 37.51 19.65 -23.82
N PRO A 39 37.89 20.94 -23.71
CA PRO A 39 38.24 21.54 -22.43
C PRO A 39 37.05 21.51 -21.47
N LYS A 40 37.31 21.11 -20.22
CA LYS A 40 36.36 21.14 -19.10
C LYS A 40 35.77 22.55 -18.95
N GLY A 41 34.44 22.67 -19.03
CA GLY A 41 33.73 23.92 -18.74
C GLY A 41 33.86 24.31 -17.27
N ASP A 42 33.86 25.60 -16.99
CA ASP A 42 33.94 26.16 -15.64
C ASP A 42 32.77 25.64 -14.77
N ASP A 43 33.07 25.30 -13.51
CA ASP A 43 32.09 24.77 -12.56
C ASP A 43 30.99 25.83 -12.32
N GLY A 44 29.73 25.45 -12.55
CA GLY A 44 28.55 26.30 -12.31
C GLY A 44 28.44 26.70 -10.84
N THR A 45 28.01 27.93 -10.58
CA THR A 45 27.75 28.43 -9.23
C THR A 45 26.67 27.59 -8.55
N ALA A 46 26.92 27.16 -7.31
CA ALA A 46 25.95 26.43 -6.50
C ALA A 46 24.61 27.20 -6.43
N GLY A 47 23.51 26.51 -6.72
CA GLY A 47 22.16 27.05 -6.59
C GLY A 47 21.85 27.44 -5.13
N PRO A 48 20.86 28.31 -4.90
CA PRO A 48 20.43 28.65 -3.55
C PRO A 48 19.98 27.38 -2.81
N LYS A 49 20.37 27.26 -1.54
CA LYS A 49 19.91 26.19 -0.63
C LYS A 49 18.37 26.24 -0.59
N GLY A 50 17.72 25.12 -0.89
CA GLY A 50 16.27 24.98 -0.75
C GLY A 50 15.84 25.22 0.69
N ASP A 51 14.63 25.76 0.87
CA ASP A 51 14.05 25.97 2.18
C ASP A 51 14.00 24.64 2.95
N ASP A 52 14.36 24.66 4.23
CA ASP A 52 14.32 23.45 5.06
C ASP A 52 12.84 22.96 5.12
N GLY A 53 12.63 21.66 4.87
CA GLY A 53 11.30 21.04 4.94
C GLY A 53 10.64 21.31 6.30
N ALA A 54 9.29 21.36 6.31
CA ALA A 54 8.55 21.51 7.56
C ALA A 54 9.06 20.47 8.58
N PRO A 55 9.30 20.85 9.84
CA PRO A 55 9.62 19.88 10.87
C PRO A 55 8.53 18.82 10.89
N GLY A 56 8.91 17.53 10.84
CA GLY A 56 7.96 16.45 11.07
C GLY A 56 7.19 16.67 12.38
N PRO A 57 6.00 16.07 12.53
CA PRO A 57 5.23 16.19 13.76
C PRO A 57 6.15 15.91 14.95
N LYS A 58 6.08 16.78 15.96
CA LYS A 58 6.81 16.60 17.21
C LYS A 58 6.38 15.23 17.75
N GLY A 59 7.29 14.26 17.75
CA GLY A 59 7.02 12.96 18.36
C GLY A 59 6.47 13.18 19.77
N ASP A 60 5.39 12.49 20.10
CA ASP A 60 4.73 12.63 21.39
C ASP A 60 5.78 12.55 22.50
N ASP A 61 5.73 13.52 23.42
CA ASP A 61 6.60 13.53 24.59
C ASP A 61 6.41 12.16 25.27
N GLY A 62 7.45 11.32 25.24
CA GLY A 62 7.35 9.89 25.50
C GLY A 62 6.43 9.58 26.67
N VAL A 63 5.26 8.99 26.37
CA VAL A 63 4.27 8.60 27.36
C VAL A 63 4.95 7.59 28.28
N LEU A 64 5.26 8.01 29.51
CA LEU A 64 5.75 7.10 30.53
C LEU A 64 4.57 6.23 31.00
N PRO A 65 4.79 4.94 31.27
CA PRO A 65 3.73 4.04 31.69
C PRO A 65 3.10 4.54 32.99
N SER A 66 1.78 4.60 33.03
CA SER A 66 1.02 4.95 34.21
C SER A 66 1.20 3.87 35.29
N LEU A 67 2.00 4.15 36.32
CA LEU A 67 2.30 3.18 37.39
C LEU A 67 1.46 3.46 38.63
N THR A 68 0.81 2.42 39.18
CA THR A 68 0.18 2.55 40.50
C THR A 68 1.25 2.59 41.60
N LEU A 69 1.32 3.70 42.34
CA LEU A 69 2.21 3.86 43.49
C LEU A 69 1.45 3.71 44.81
N VAL A 70 2.15 3.21 45.83
CA VAL A 70 1.67 3.17 47.22
C VAL A 70 2.73 3.80 48.11
N ILE A 71 2.34 4.87 48.81
CA ILE A 71 3.25 5.65 49.65
C ILE A 71 2.71 5.63 51.10
N PRO A 72 3.38 4.92 52.03
CA PRO A 72 3.06 5.01 53.44
C PRO A 72 3.63 6.29 54.04
N GLU A 73 2.77 7.11 54.62
CA GLU A 73 3.08 8.36 55.30
C GLU A 73 2.84 8.23 56.80
N VAL A 74 3.87 8.52 57.60
CA VAL A 74 3.78 8.46 59.06
C VAL A 74 3.10 9.73 59.59
N LEU A 75 2.01 9.54 60.34
CA LEU A 75 1.28 10.63 60.99
C LEU A 75 1.78 10.82 62.43
N PRO A 76 2.22 12.04 62.80
CA PRO A 76 2.69 12.31 64.15
C PRO A 76 1.54 12.32 65.17
N GLU A 77 1.87 12.11 66.45
CA GLU A 77 0.94 12.33 67.56
C GLU A 77 0.40 13.78 67.53
N GLY A 78 -0.90 13.95 67.75
CA GLY A 78 -1.58 15.25 67.64
C GLY A 78 -2.03 15.62 66.23
N ASN A 79 -1.91 14.72 65.24
CA ASN A 79 -2.54 14.87 63.93
C ASN A 79 -4.08 14.93 64.07
N ALA A 80 -4.74 15.73 63.21
CA ALA A 80 -6.18 15.97 63.29
C ALA A 80 -7.03 14.72 63.01
N ASP A 81 -6.55 13.84 62.14
CA ASP A 81 -7.25 12.62 61.71
C ASP A 81 -6.87 11.43 62.59
N CYS A 82 -5.61 11.38 63.06
CA CYS A 82 -5.12 10.39 64.03
C CYS A 82 -4.48 11.07 65.27
N PRO A 83 -5.26 11.40 66.31
CA PRO A 83 -4.75 12.13 67.49
C PRO A 83 -3.64 11.42 68.26
N LEU A 84 -3.57 10.09 68.19
CA LEU A 84 -2.55 9.26 68.83
C LEU A 84 -1.39 8.88 67.87
N GLY A 85 -1.30 9.52 66.70
CA GLY A 85 -0.37 9.12 65.63
C GLY A 85 -0.89 7.93 64.82
N GLY A 86 -0.26 7.63 63.70
CA GLY A 86 -0.74 6.60 62.75
C GLY A 86 0.08 6.52 61.47
N ILE A 87 -0.45 5.81 60.47
CA ILE A 87 0.08 5.74 59.11
C ILE A 87 -1.07 5.99 58.12
N ARG A 88 -0.85 6.88 57.16
CA ARG A 88 -1.72 7.08 55.99
C ARG A 88 -1.07 6.41 54.79
N ILE A 89 -1.79 5.56 54.09
CA ILE A 89 -1.31 4.87 52.89
C ILE A 89 -1.97 5.56 51.71
N VAL A 90 -1.20 6.38 51.00
CA VAL A 90 -1.67 7.11 49.82
C VAL A 90 -1.43 6.23 48.61
N THR A 91 -2.45 6.08 47.78
CA THR A 91 -2.42 5.28 46.55
C THR A 91 -2.85 6.14 45.38
N GLY A 92 -2.28 5.92 44.21
CA GLY A 92 -2.59 6.72 43.02
C GLY A 92 -1.88 6.20 41.79
N VAL A 93 -2.23 6.77 40.64
CA VAL A 93 -1.60 6.45 39.35
C VAL A 93 -0.64 7.59 39.02
N ASP A 94 0.66 7.29 38.97
CA ASP A 94 1.72 8.18 38.50
C ASP A 94 1.56 8.38 36.99
N ALA A 95 0.71 9.32 36.61
CA ALA A 95 0.27 9.54 35.23
C ALA A 95 1.36 10.25 34.42
N ASN A 96 2.22 11.01 35.09
CA ASN A 96 3.32 11.73 34.46
C ASN A 96 4.67 10.98 34.52
N GLY A 97 4.71 9.82 35.20
CA GLY A 97 5.87 8.93 35.29
C GLY A 97 7.05 9.52 36.07
N ASN A 98 6.81 10.47 36.97
CA ASN A 98 7.86 11.16 37.72
C ASN A 98 8.30 10.40 38.99
N GLY A 99 7.65 9.29 39.33
CA GLY A 99 7.94 8.45 40.49
C GLY A 99 7.36 8.97 41.81
N ALA A 100 6.45 9.94 41.78
CA ALA A 100 5.71 10.48 42.91
C ALA A 100 4.21 10.52 42.62
N LEU A 101 3.39 10.72 43.65
CA LEU A 101 1.97 11.01 43.49
C LEU A 101 1.73 12.49 43.78
N ASP A 102 1.41 13.24 42.73
CA ASP A 102 0.91 14.60 42.84
C ASP A 102 -0.54 14.59 43.35
N ASP A 103 -1.04 15.71 43.89
CA ASP A 103 -2.37 15.78 44.54
C ASP A 103 -3.52 15.35 43.60
N ASP A 104 -3.36 15.57 42.28
CA ASP A 104 -4.34 15.19 41.25
C ASP A 104 -4.24 13.71 40.83
N GLU A 105 -3.17 13.01 41.20
CA GLU A 105 -2.90 11.59 40.88
C GLU A 105 -3.35 10.64 41.99
N ILE A 106 -3.65 11.19 43.18
CA ILE A 106 -4.07 10.43 44.36
C ILE A 106 -5.49 9.90 44.18
N ASP A 107 -5.63 8.58 44.27
CA ASP A 107 -6.92 7.91 44.38
C ASP A 107 -7.38 7.94 45.86
N ALA A 108 -8.32 8.84 46.13
CA ALA A 108 -8.90 9.01 47.46
C ALA A 108 -9.75 7.81 47.91
N ASP A 109 -10.30 7.02 46.97
CA ASP A 109 -11.13 5.85 47.28
C ASP A 109 -10.27 4.63 47.67
N GLN A 110 -9.00 4.61 47.23
CA GLN A 110 -8.02 3.59 47.59
C GLN A 110 -7.08 4.00 48.74
N THR A 111 -7.06 5.29 49.10
CA THR A 111 -6.24 5.81 50.21
C THR A 111 -6.75 5.30 51.56
N GLN A 112 -5.86 4.72 52.36
CA GLN A 112 -6.20 4.15 53.67
C GLN A 112 -5.60 4.92 54.83
N LEU A 113 -6.34 5.01 55.94
CA LEU A 113 -5.90 5.69 57.16
C LEU A 113 -5.91 4.71 58.34
N LEU A 114 -4.73 4.47 58.92
CA LEU A 114 -4.55 3.58 60.07
C LEU A 114 -4.08 4.37 61.28
N CYS A 115 -4.98 4.62 62.24
CA CYS A 115 -4.65 5.32 63.48
C CYS A 115 -4.19 4.37 64.59
N GLN A 116 -3.23 4.80 65.40
CA GLN A 116 -2.84 4.08 66.61
C GLN A 116 -3.99 4.08 67.62
N THR A 117 -4.22 2.93 68.26
CA THR A 117 -5.28 2.78 69.26
C THR A 117 -4.77 2.94 70.70
N THR A 118 -3.46 2.84 70.91
CA THR A 118 -2.80 3.00 72.21
C THR A 118 -1.50 3.80 72.06
N ALA A 119 -1.27 4.79 72.93
CA ALA A 119 -0.06 5.59 72.92
C ALA A 119 1.20 4.71 73.14
N GLY A 120 2.19 4.84 72.24
CA GLY A 120 3.44 4.08 72.28
C GLY A 120 3.42 2.71 71.57
N GLN A 121 2.33 2.38 70.88
CA GLN A 121 2.24 1.18 70.04
C GLN A 121 2.90 1.43 68.68
N GLN A 122 3.92 0.66 68.33
CA GLN A 122 4.58 0.78 67.02
C GLN A 122 3.86 -0.09 65.99
N VAL A 123 3.13 0.58 65.08
CA VAL A 123 2.51 -0.04 63.91
C VAL A 123 3.51 -0.03 62.76
N GLN A 124 3.65 -1.16 62.06
CA GLN A 124 4.49 -1.30 60.89
C GLN A 124 3.63 -1.64 59.68
N VAL A 125 3.97 -1.04 58.54
CA VAL A 125 3.43 -1.38 57.22
C VAL A 125 4.51 -2.09 56.45
N ARG A 126 4.19 -3.26 55.92
CA ARG A 126 5.03 -3.99 54.98
C ARG A 126 4.35 -3.98 53.62
N VAL A 127 5.03 -3.43 52.64
CA VAL A 127 4.61 -3.48 51.24
C VAL A 127 5.47 -4.51 50.53
N SER A 128 4.84 -5.42 49.80
CA SER A 128 5.50 -6.39 48.93
C SER A 128 4.76 -6.48 47.60
N GLU A 129 5.46 -6.89 46.54
CA GLU A 129 4.83 -7.12 45.24
C GLU A 129 3.81 -8.26 45.33
N GLU A 130 2.62 -8.06 44.76
CA GLU A 130 1.63 -9.10 44.52
C GLU A 130 1.73 -9.51 43.04
N PRO A 131 2.06 -10.78 42.73
CA PRO A 131 2.10 -11.25 41.34
C PRO A 131 0.68 -11.30 40.74
N PRO A 132 0.55 -11.28 39.40
CA PRO A 132 -0.73 -11.51 38.73
C PRO A 132 -1.39 -12.82 39.17
N GLY A 133 -2.66 -12.77 39.56
CA GLY A 133 -3.39 -13.94 40.08
C GLY A 133 -4.76 -13.60 40.67
N GLU A 134 -5.25 -14.48 41.55
CA GLU A 134 -6.61 -14.39 42.12
C GLU A 134 -6.83 -13.13 42.98
N ASN A 135 -5.81 -12.61 43.67
CA ASN A 135 -5.94 -11.41 44.51
C ASN A 135 -5.87 -10.12 43.68
N CYS A 136 -4.89 -10.03 42.78
CA CYS A 136 -4.76 -8.93 41.84
C CYS A 136 -4.49 -9.46 40.43
N PHE A 137 -5.42 -9.20 39.53
CA PHE A 137 -5.44 -9.74 38.18
C PHE A 137 -4.24 -9.31 37.32
N TYR A 138 -3.77 -8.07 37.47
CA TYR A 138 -2.57 -7.53 36.82
C TYR A 138 -1.34 -7.51 37.75
N GLY A 139 -1.45 -8.13 38.92
CA GLY A 139 -0.53 -7.93 40.02
C GLY A 139 -0.73 -6.55 40.66
N GLY A 140 0.19 -6.18 41.53
CA GLY A 140 0.15 -4.91 42.23
C GLY A 140 0.96 -4.97 43.51
N GLN A 141 0.42 -4.37 44.56
CA GLN A 141 1.08 -4.32 45.85
C GLN A 141 0.22 -4.94 46.94
N LYS A 142 0.82 -5.88 47.66
CA LYS A 142 0.28 -6.42 48.90
C LYS A 142 0.78 -5.59 50.06
N ILE A 143 -0.17 -5.09 50.84
CA ILE A 143 0.06 -4.28 52.03
C ILE A 143 -0.34 -5.11 53.24
N GLU A 144 0.61 -5.34 54.12
CA GLU A 144 0.39 -6.00 55.40
C GLU A 144 0.62 -4.99 56.53
N THR A 145 -0.34 -4.87 57.43
CA THR A 145 -0.26 -3.95 58.57
C THR A 145 -0.41 -4.73 59.87
N GLY A 146 0.43 -4.41 60.85
CA GLY A 146 0.48 -5.14 62.11
C GLY A 146 1.39 -4.46 63.15
N LEU A 147 1.56 -5.11 64.29
CA LEU A 147 2.43 -4.61 65.35
C LEU A 147 3.88 -4.99 65.08
N ASP A 148 4.79 -4.02 65.17
CA ASP A 148 6.23 -4.26 65.04
C ASP A 148 6.71 -5.17 66.18
N ASP A 149 7.37 -6.27 65.82
CA ASP A 149 7.96 -7.22 66.76
C ASP A 149 9.34 -6.81 67.27
N GLY A 150 9.87 -5.67 66.78
CA GLY A 150 11.18 -5.13 67.12
C GLY A 150 12.34 -5.92 66.51
N GLN A 151 12.06 -6.89 65.64
CA GLN A 151 13.01 -7.67 64.83
C GLN A 151 12.75 -7.49 63.32
N GLY A 152 11.87 -6.56 62.94
CA GLY A 152 11.52 -6.25 61.56
C GLY A 152 10.38 -7.09 60.99
N GLY A 153 9.60 -7.76 61.83
CA GLY A 153 8.40 -8.53 61.47
C GLY A 153 7.11 -7.96 62.08
N LEU A 154 5.98 -8.45 61.55
CA LEU A 154 4.64 -8.12 62.03
C LEU A 154 4.13 -9.19 63.00
N THR A 155 3.51 -8.75 64.10
CA THR A 155 2.85 -9.62 65.11
C THR A 155 1.43 -9.14 65.40
N GLY A 156 0.66 -9.97 66.10
CA GLY A 156 -0.74 -9.71 66.42
C GLY A 156 -1.67 -10.05 65.27
N ASP A 157 -2.80 -9.34 65.18
CA ASP A 157 -3.73 -9.45 64.06
C ASP A 157 -3.15 -8.66 62.87
N ILE A 158 -2.72 -9.38 61.82
CA ILE A 158 -2.20 -8.79 60.59
C ILE A 158 -3.37 -8.55 59.64
N GLU A 159 -3.58 -7.30 59.25
CA GLU A 159 -4.54 -6.95 58.20
C GLU A 159 -3.82 -6.93 56.86
N THR A 160 -4.45 -7.52 55.83
CA THR A 160 -3.90 -7.60 54.48
C THR A 160 -4.83 -6.90 53.51
N VAL A 161 -4.25 -5.97 52.74
CA VAL A 161 -4.93 -5.21 51.69
C VAL A 161 -4.14 -5.41 50.40
N TYR A 162 -4.85 -5.58 49.30
CA TYR A 162 -4.26 -5.66 47.98
C TYR A 162 -4.62 -4.39 47.21
N VAL A 163 -3.60 -3.68 46.73
CA VAL A 163 -3.74 -2.55 45.81
C VAL A 163 -3.39 -3.07 44.43
N CYS A 164 -4.42 -3.33 43.63
CA CYS A 164 -4.26 -3.94 42.32
C CYS A 164 -3.98 -2.90 41.25
N GLN A 165 -3.08 -3.23 40.33
CA GLN A 165 -2.87 -2.44 39.13
C GLN A 165 -4.11 -2.52 38.22
N ALA A 166 -4.40 -1.42 37.53
CA ALA A 166 -5.49 -1.36 36.55
C ALA A 166 -5.07 -1.91 35.16
N SER A 167 -3.77 -1.92 34.89
CA SER A 167 -3.15 -2.36 33.63
C SER A 167 -1.80 -3.03 33.92
N LYS A 168 -1.33 -3.86 33.00
CA LYS A 168 0.01 -4.45 33.04
C LYS A 168 0.82 -3.92 31.86
N PHE A 169 1.81 -3.10 32.19
CA PHE A 169 2.78 -2.61 31.22
C PHE A 169 3.93 -3.61 31.03
N CYS A 170 4.18 -3.97 29.77
CA CYS A 170 5.23 -4.90 29.38
C CYS A 170 6.24 -4.18 28.49
N ALA A 171 7.50 -4.15 28.92
CA ALA A 171 8.57 -3.48 28.20
C ALA A 171 9.76 -4.40 27.97
N GLY A 172 10.14 -4.60 26.71
CA GLY A 172 11.28 -5.43 26.37
C GLY A 172 11.16 -6.11 25.02
N PHE A 173 11.96 -7.15 24.87
CA PHE A 173 11.94 -8.05 23.73
C PHE A 173 11.41 -9.39 24.22
N PHE A 174 10.28 -9.82 23.66
CA PHE A 174 9.54 -11.00 24.09
C PHE A 174 9.64 -12.10 23.04
N THR A 175 9.73 -13.34 23.51
CA THR A 175 9.91 -14.53 22.70
C THR A 175 8.89 -15.61 23.07
N GLU A 176 9.03 -16.80 22.49
CA GLU A 176 8.20 -17.97 22.83
C GLU A 176 8.26 -18.34 24.32
N ARG A 177 9.31 -17.91 25.03
CA ARG A 177 9.51 -18.18 26.45
C ARG A 177 8.68 -17.28 27.36
N ASP A 178 8.22 -16.17 26.81
CA ASP A 178 7.57 -15.09 27.57
C ASP A 178 6.05 -15.10 27.37
N VAL A 179 5.49 -16.11 26.69
CA VAL A 179 4.05 -16.22 26.40
C VAL A 179 3.18 -16.15 27.65
N ASP A 180 3.63 -16.71 28.78
CA ASP A 180 2.92 -16.62 30.06
C ASP A 180 2.84 -15.18 30.60
N GLU A 181 3.88 -14.36 30.36
CA GLU A 181 3.89 -12.94 30.68
C GLU A 181 2.96 -12.17 29.73
N LEU A 182 3.05 -12.46 28.43
CA LEU A 182 2.26 -11.81 27.37
C LEU A 182 0.75 -11.98 27.52
N LEU A 183 0.29 -13.10 28.12
CA LEU A 183 -1.13 -13.32 28.46
C LEU A 183 -1.72 -12.24 29.39
N HIS A 184 -0.86 -11.56 30.15
CA HIS A 184 -1.27 -10.57 31.15
C HIS A 184 -1.03 -9.14 30.68
N CYS A 185 -0.25 -8.92 29.62
CA CYS A 185 0.09 -7.59 29.12
C CYS A 185 -1.14 -6.87 28.57
N THR A 186 -1.34 -5.62 29.02
CA THR A 186 -2.35 -4.72 28.47
C THR A 186 -1.75 -3.65 27.58
N GLU A 187 -0.48 -3.29 27.84
CA GLU A 187 0.26 -2.26 27.12
C GLU A 187 1.67 -2.77 26.83
N LEU A 188 2.19 -2.49 25.63
CA LEU A 188 3.49 -2.99 25.16
C LEU A 188 4.42 -1.85 24.71
N VAL A 189 5.69 -1.93 25.13
CA VAL A 189 6.83 -1.24 24.52
C VAL A 189 7.91 -2.25 24.15
N GLY A 190 8.27 -2.30 22.88
CA GLY A 190 9.26 -3.22 22.32
C GLY A 190 8.61 -4.31 21.46
N ASN A 191 9.38 -5.35 21.15
CA ASN A 191 9.00 -6.31 20.11
C ASN A 191 8.58 -7.64 20.72
N VAL A 192 7.57 -8.26 20.12
CA VAL A 192 7.20 -9.66 20.33
C VAL A 192 7.65 -10.46 19.11
N GLU A 193 8.57 -11.40 19.28
CA GLU A 193 9.09 -12.26 18.21
C GLU A 193 8.81 -13.73 18.55
N ILE A 194 7.76 -14.29 17.93
CA ILE A 194 7.41 -15.71 18.02
C ILE A 194 7.84 -16.38 16.72
N THR A 195 9.05 -16.92 16.69
CA THR A 195 9.64 -17.45 15.45
C THR A 195 10.14 -18.88 15.60
N ASN A 196 9.80 -19.76 14.64
CA ASN A 196 10.31 -21.14 14.59
C ASN A 196 10.05 -21.92 15.89
N THR A 197 8.78 -21.95 16.31
CA THR A 197 8.30 -22.59 17.53
C THR A 197 7.34 -23.75 17.24
N ASP A 198 7.13 -24.60 18.25
CA ASP A 198 6.12 -25.67 18.24
C ASP A 198 4.79 -25.24 18.89
N LEU A 199 4.56 -23.92 19.08
CA LEU A 199 3.33 -23.42 19.68
C LEU A 199 2.13 -23.72 18.77
N GLU A 200 1.04 -24.25 19.36
CA GLU A 200 -0.21 -24.48 18.64
C GLU A 200 -1.11 -23.24 18.63
N THR A 201 -0.98 -22.38 19.65
CA THR A 201 -1.77 -21.16 19.84
C THR A 201 -0.91 -20.05 20.41
N PHE A 202 -1.18 -18.81 20.00
CA PHE A 202 -0.60 -17.60 20.58
C PHE A 202 -1.73 -16.61 20.88
N ALA A 203 -1.68 -15.97 22.05
CA ALA A 203 -2.72 -15.03 22.45
C ALA A 203 -2.15 -13.90 23.29
N MET A 204 -2.60 -12.67 23.02
CA MET A 204 -2.45 -11.52 23.91
C MET A 204 -3.84 -10.94 24.18
N PRO A 205 -4.71 -11.67 24.89
CA PRO A 205 -6.16 -11.42 24.93
C PRO A 205 -6.56 -10.21 25.78
N ARG A 206 -5.61 -9.34 26.12
CA ARG A 206 -5.81 -8.11 26.90
C ARG A 206 -4.98 -6.95 26.39
N LEU A 207 -4.15 -7.17 25.38
CA LEU A 207 -3.34 -6.12 24.80
C LEU A 207 -4.28 -5.13 24.13
N THR A 208 -4.30 -3.90 24.65
CA THR A 208 -5.12 -2.82 24.09
C THR A 208 -4.29 -1.79 23.36
N ARG A 209 -2.98 -1.70 23.64
CA ARG A 209 -2.08 -0.67 23.13
C ARG A 209 -0.64 -1.16 22.92
N ILE A 210 -0.01 -0.68 21.85
CA ILE A 210 1.44 -0.77 21.61
C ILE A 210 1.93 0.68 21.46
N PHE A 211 2.88 1.09 22.29
CA PHE A 211 3.43 2.46 22.23
C PHE A 211 4.61 2.56 21.26
N GLN A 212 5.40 1.49 21.18
CA GLN A 212 6.56 1.39 20.30
C GLN A 212 6.90 -0.09 20.08
N GLY A 213 7.38 -0.44 18.89
CA GLY A 213 7.80 -1.79 18.55
C GLY A 213 6.77 -2.51 17.69
N GLY A 214 6.94 -3.82 17.52
CA GLY A 214 6.15 -4.62 16.60
C GLY A 214 5.89 -6.05 17.06
N ILE A 215 4.94 -6.69 16.39
CA ILE A 215 4.60 -8.10 16.55
C ILE A 215 5.10 -8.85 15.30
N TYR A 216 5.94 -9.85 15.53
CA TYR A 216 6.54 -10.70 14.52
C TYR A 216 6.23 -12.15 14.87
N ILE A 217 5.38 -12.79 14.08
CA ILE A 217 4.99 -14.20 14.28
C ILE A 217 5.31 -14.95 12.99
N GLN A 218 6.43 -15.66 12.98
CA GLN A 218 7.04 -16.17 11.74
C GLN A 218 7.42 -17.64 11.81
N ASP A 219 7.27 -18.38 10.72
CA ASP A 219 7.82 -19.75 10.57
C ASP A 219 7.37 -20.70 11.72
N ASN A 220 6.11 -20.61 12.18
CA ASN A 220 5.59 -21.51 13.22
C ASN A 220 4.67 -22.57 12.59
N PRO A 221 5.20 -23.76 12.22
CA PRO A 221 4.46 -24.74 11.42
C PRO A 221 3.28 -25.40 12.15
N SER A 222 3.22 -25.32 13.48
CA SER A 222 2.14 -25.88 14.30
C SER A 222 1.10 -24.83 14.74
N LEU A 223 1.40 -23.54 14.55
CA LEU A 223 0.56 -22.45 15.06
C LEU A 223 -0.71 -22.35 14.22
N SER A 224 -1.85 -22.60 14.86
CA SER A 224 -3.14 -22.71 14.19
C SER A 224 -4.11 -21.58 14.51
N HIS A 225 -3.88 -20.89 15.64
CA HIS A 225 -4.73 -19.82 16.15
C HIS A 225 -3.89 -18.69 16.75
N ILE A 226 -4.18 -17.46 16.35
CA ILE A 226 -3.65 -16.23 16.93
C ILE A 226 -4.83 -15.39 17.42
N ASP A 227 -4.83 -15.04 18.70
CA ASP A 227 -5.83 -14.18 19.34
C ASP A 227 -5.23 -12.84 19.77
N LEU A 228 -5.58 -11.78 19.04
CA LEU A 228 -5.26 -10.39 19.32
C LEU A 228 -6.55 -9.54 19.36
N SER A 229 -7.63 -10.11 19.87
CA SER A 229 -8.98 -9.56 19.73
C SER A 229 -9.27 -8.30 20.57
N GLN A 230 -8.32 -7.79 21.34
CA GLN A 230 -8.56 -6.70 22.32
C GLN A 230 -7.81 -5.39 22.00
N LEU A 231 -7.29 -5.22 20.79
CA LEU A 231 -6.47 -4.07 20.37
C LEU A 231 -7.26 -2.74 20.23
N SER A 232 -8.30 -2.53 21.03
CA SER A 232 -9.31 -1.46 20.87
C SER A 232 -8.79 -0.03 21.03
N ALA A 233 -7.61 0.17 21.60
CA ALA A 233 -7.00 1.49 21.84
C ALA A 233 -5.62 1.63 21.16
N LEU A 234 -5.34 0.73 20.21
CA LEU A 234 -4.12 0.66 19.45
C LEU A 234 -4.17 1.73 18.36
N ASN A 235 -3.46 2.82 18.57
CA ASN A 235 -3.33 3.86 17.54
C ASN A 235 -2.11 3.60 16.65
N TYR A 236 -1.01 3.15 17.27
CA TYR A 236 0.27 2.95 16.62
C TYR A 236 0.71 1.49 16.69
N VAL A 237 1.19 0.96 15.57
CA VAL A 237 2.06 -0.22 15.53
C VAL A 237 3.27 0.15 14.69
N GLY A 238 4.48 -0.29 15.09
CA GLY A 238 5.60 -0.31 14.15
C GLY A 238 5.32 -1.38 13.09
N ASP A 239 5.81 -2.58 13.34
CA ASP A 239 5.65 -3.70 12.42
C ASP A 239 4.65 -4.72 12.96
N PHE A 240 3.74 -5.17 12.10
CA PHE A 240 2.79 -6.23 12.32
C PHE A 240 2.97 -7.28 11.24
N VAL A 241 3.79 -8.30 11.53
CA VAL A 241 4.27 -9.28 10.54
C VAL A 241 3.89 -10.68 10.98
N ILE A 242 2.95 -11.30 10.28
CA ILE A 242 2.53 -12.69 10.49
C ILE A 242 2.80 -13.47 9.21
N THR A 243 3.90 -14.23 9.20
CA THR A 243 4.39 -14.88 7.98
C THR A 243 4.78 -16.35 8.16
N GLU A 244 4.70 -17.15 7.11
CA GLU A 244 5.17 -18.55 7.10
C GLU A 244 4.51 -19.45 8.19
N ASN A 245 3.29 -19.15 8.67
CA ASN A 245 2.57 -19.98 9.65
C ASN A 245 1.60 -20.92 8.92
N ALA A 246 2.14 -21.97 8.30
CA ALA A 246 1.40 -22.83 7.37
C ALA A 246 0.14 -23.50 7.93
N ALA A 247 0.05 -23.69 9.26
CA ALA A 247 -1.12 -24.29 9.93
C ALA A 247 -2.15 -23.24 10.43
N LEU A 248 -1.88 -21.94 10.27
CA LEU A 248 -2.72 -20.87 10.80
C LEU A 248 -4.07 -20.87 10.08
N THR A 249 -5.15 -21.13 10.84
CA THR A 249 -6.53 -21.14 10.32
C THR A 249 -7.36 -19.98 10.83
N SER A 250 -6.94 -19.35 11.94
CA SER A 250 -7.68 -18.27 12.60
C SER A 250 -6.71 -17.21 13.08
N LEU A 251 -6.96 -15.97 12.68
CA LEU A 251 -6.29 -14.75 13.14
C LEU A 251 -7.38 -13.76 13.56
N ASP A 252 -7.51 -13.51 14.86
CA ASP A 252 -8.52 -12.57 15.39
C ASP A 252 -7.93 -11.17 15.58
N LEU A 253 -8.38 -10.23 14.74
CA LEU A 253 -8.05 -8.80 14.76
C LEU A 253 -9.32 -7.93 14.90
N SER A 254 -10.36 -8.45 15.57
CA SER A 254 -11.71 -7.86 15.58
C SER A 254 -11.84 -6.49 16.27
N GLN A 255 -10.77 -5.90 16.78
CA GLN A 255 -10.78 -4.61 17.48
C GLN A 255 -9.63 -3.69 17.02
N LEU A 256 -9.59 -3.32 15.74
CA LEU A 256 -8.60 -2.37 15.19
C LEU A 256 -9.16 -0.96 14.91
N ALA A 257 -10.32 -0.61 15.48
CA ALA A 257 -11.04 0.64 15.18
C ALA A 257 -10.28 1.94 15.49
N ALA A 258 -9.28 1.90 16.37
CA ALA A 258 -8.49 3.06 16.74
C ALA A 258 -7.16 3.16 15.98
N LEU A 259 -6.81 2.16 15.17
CA LEU A 259 -5.52 2.08 14.49
C LEU A 259 -5.45 3.13 13.39
N ASP A 260 -4.60 4.13 13.58
CA ASP A 260 -4.37 5.22 12.65
C ASP A 260 -3.02 5.08 11.92
N TYR A 261 -2.00 4.53 12.60
CA TYR A 261 -0.66 4.42 12.07
C TYR A 261 -0.08 3.00 12.13
N MET A 262 0.48 2.55 11.00
CA MET A 262 1.35 1.37 10.91
C MET A 262 2.61 1.66 10.10
N ASP A 263 3.77 1.11 10.49
CA ASP A 263 4.91 1.04 9.56
C ASP A 263 4.63 -0.11 8.58
N ASN A 264 4.78 -1.36 9.00
CA ASN A 264 4.57 -2.52 8.13
C ASN A 264 3.40 -3.37 8.61
N PHE A 265 2.42 -3.64 7.75
CA PHE A 265 1.37 -4.63 7.97
C PHE A 265 1.51 -5.75 6.93
N VAL A 266 1.97 -6.92 7.36
CA VAL A 266 2.30 -8.03 6.47
C VAL A 266 1.66 -9.32 6.97
N ILE A 267 0.69 -9.85 6.22
CA ILE A 267 0.12 -11.18 6.43
C ILE A 267 0.43 -12.00 5.18
N ALA A 268 1.46 -12.85 5.25
CA ALA A 268 1.89 -13.60 4.07
C ALA A 268 2.26 -15.06 4.33
N GLU A 269 2.20 -15.91 3.30
CA GLU A 269 2.60 -17.33 3.39
C GLU A 269 1.86 -18.12 4.50
N ASN A 270 0.63 -17.72 4.87
CA ASN A 270 -0.21 -18.44 5.84
C ASN A 270 -1.20 -19.34 5.10
N ALA A 271 -0.68 -20.39 4.46
CA ALA A 271 -1.41 -21.20 3.47
C ALA A 271 -2.75 -21.82 3.92
N SER A 272 -3.01 -21.95 5.22
CA SER A 272 -4.27 -22.50 5.76
C SER A 272 -5.29 -21.43 6.19
N LEU A 273 -4.95 -20.14 6.11
CA LEU A 273 -5.82 -19.05 6.54
C LEU A 273 -6.93 -18.86 5.52
N THR A 274 -8.20 -18.99 5.94
CA THR A 274 -9.34 -18.98 5.00
C THR A 274 -10.09 -17.67 4.92
N ALA A 275 -10.00 -16.85 5.98
CA ALA A 275 -10.65 -15.56 6.09
C ALA A 275 -9.78 -14.61 6.91
N LEU A 276 -9.82 -13.33 6.53
CA LEU A 276 -9.17 -12.24 7.23
C LEU A 276 -10.14 -11.06 7.23
N ASP A 277 -10.63 -10.69 8.42
CA ASP A 277 -11.55 -9.57 8.61
C ASP A 277 -10.75 -8.34 9.08
N LEU A 278 -10.69 -7.32 8.23
CA LEU A 278 -10.06 -6.04 8.50
C LEU A 278 -11.07 -4.88 8.38
N SER A 279 -12.37 -5.19 8.50
CA SER A 279 -13.48 -4.24 8.44
C SER A 279 -13.48 -3.18 9.55
N GLN A 280 -12.53 -3.22 10.48
CA GLN A 280 -12.41 -2.25 11.56
C GLN A 280 -11.35 -1.17 11.31
N LEU A 281 -10.63 -1.19 10.19
CA LEU A 281 -9.56 -0.21 9.88
C LEU A 281 -10.06 1.19 9.47
N ALA A 282 -11.15 1.66 10.08
CA ALA A 282 -11.81 2.92 9.72
C ALA A 282 -11.00 4.19 10.03
N ALA A 283 -10.05 4.10 10.96
CA ALA A 283 -9.19 5.21 11.37
C ALA A 283 -7.81 5.19 10.71
N LEU A 284 -7.48 4.14 9.95
CA LEU A 284 -6.15 3.95 9.38
C LEU A 284 -5.88 5.07 8.35
N ASP A 285 -4.95 5.97 8.67
CA ASP A 285 -4.57 7.09 7.82
C ASP A 285 -3.18 6.92 7.21
N TYR A 286 -2.31 6.15 7.87
CA TYR A 286 -0.94 5.93 7.44
C TYR A 286 -0.57 4.45 7.58
N VAL A 287 -0.12 3.87 6.47
CA VAL A 287 0.63 2.62 6.47
C VAL A 287 1.82 2.78 5.55
N ASN A 288 3.03 2.39 5.96
CA ASN A 288 4.14 2.38 5.01
C ASN A 288 3.92 1.23 4.02
N ASN A 289 3.88 -0.02 4.51
CA ASN A 289 3.70 -1.20 3.67
C ASN A 289 2.50 -2.02 4.13
N PHE A 290 1.50 -2.19 3.26
CA PHE A 290 0.34 -3.05 3.46
C PHE A 290 0.39 -4.23 2.50
N VAL A 291 0.66 -5.43 3.01
CA VAL A 291 0.89 -6.64 2.19
C VAL A 291 0.04 -7.80 2.69
N ILE A 292 -0.84 -8.29 1.82
CA ILE A 292 -1.54 -9.57 1.99
C ILE A 292 -1.13 -10.48 0.83
N ALA A 293 -0.22 -11.41 1.05
CA ALA A 293 0.36 -12.19 -0.03
C ALA A 293 0.47 -13.70 0.23
N GLU A 294 0.39 -14.53 -0.79
CA GLU A 294 0.67 -15.97 -0.69
C GLU A 294 -0.19 -16.72 0.36
N ASN A 295 -1.40 -16.22 0.67
CA ASN A 295 -2.34 -16.91 1.56
C ASN A 295 -3.28 -17.80 0.74
N ALA A 296 -2.75 -18.89 0.21
CA ALA A 296 -3.40 -19.71 -0.82
C ALA A 296 -4.83 -20.20 -0.53
N SER A 297 -5.27 -20.28 0.74
CA SER A 297 -6.63 -20.69 1.12
C SER A 297 -7.58 -19.51 1.44
N LEU A 298 -7.09 -18.26 1.40
CA LEU A 298 -7.88 -17.08 1.75
C LEU A 298 -8.96 -16.87 0.69
N THR A 299 -10.24 -16.88 1.10
CA THR A 299 -11.36 -16.79 0.15
C THR A 299 -12.03 -15.42 0.07
N ALA A 300 -11.88 -14.62 1.12
CA ALA A 300 -12.48 -13.30 1.23
C ALA A 300 -11.60 -12.39 2.09
N LEU A 301 -11.54 -11.11 1.69
CA LEU A 301 -10.83 -10.04 2.37
C LEU A 301 -11.73 -8.79 2.37
N ASP A 302 -12.10 -8.33 3.56
CA ASP A 302 -12.91 -7.12 3.75
C ASP A 302 -12.03 -5.95 4.18
N LEU A 303 -11.88 -4.97 3.28
CA LEU A 303 -11.16 -3.70 3.49
C LEU A 303 -12.10 -2.50 3.25
N SER A 304 -13.41 -2.71 3.41
CA SER A 304 -14.46 -1.73 3.11
C SER A 304 -14.43 -0.47 3.97
N GLN A 305 -13.57 -0.39 4.99
CA GLN A 305 -13.46 0.78 5.88
C GLN A 305 -12.19 1.60 5.67
N LEU A 306 -11.36 1.32 4.67
CA LEU A 306 -10.12 2.09 4.38
C LEU A 306 -10.36 3.50 3.80
N ALA A 307 -11.46 4.18 4.15
CA ALA A 307 -11.81 5.49 3.62
C ALA A 307 -10.93 6.64 4.16
N ALA A 308 -10.26 6.42 5.29
CA ALA A 308 -9.37 7.41 5.90
C ALA A 308 -7.92 7.30 5.44
N LEU A 309 -7.59 6.29 4.61
CA LEU A 309 -6.22 5.93 4.29
C LEU A 309 -5.55 6.99 3.42
N GLU A 310 -4.73 7.85 4.03
CA GLU A 310 -4.12 8.97 3.34
C GLU A 310 -2.81 8.61 2.66
N TYR A 311 -1.92 7.90 3.35
CA TYR A 311 -0.58 7.58 2.88
C TYR A 311 -0.35 6.07 2.81
N VAL A 312 0.19 5.60 1.67
CA VAL A 312 0.67 4.23 1.51
C VAL A 312 1.96 4.21 0.68
N SER A 313 3.07 3.67 1.18
CA SER A 313 4.19 3.40 0.26
C SER A 313 3.82 2.24 -0.66
N ASP A 314 3.52 1.06 -0.10
CA ASP A 314 3.24 -0.13 -0.89
C ASP A 314 1.94 -0.79 -0.44
N PHE A 315 0.94 -0.83 -1.32
CA PHE A 315 -0.31 -1.56 -1.13
C PHE A 315 -0.32 -2.78 -2.05
N VAL A 316 -0.19 -3.98 -1.49
CA VAL A 316 -0.03 -5.23 -2.26
C VAL A 316 -1.00 -6.30 -1.77
N ILE A 317 -1.83 -6.78 -2.69
CA ILE A 317 -2.65 -7.98 -2.51
C ILE A 317 -2.28 -8.95 -3.64
N ALA A 318 -1.43 -9.92 -3.33
CA ALA A 318 -0.80 -10.78 -4.35
C ALA A 318 -0.88 -12.28 -4.03
N ASP A 319 -0.89 -13.15 -5.03
CA ASP A 319 -0.73 -14.61 -4.85
C ASP A 319 -1.75 -15.26 -3.90
N ASN A 320 -2.94 -14.69 -3.73
CA ASN A 320 -4.01 -15.29 -2.92
C ASN A 320 -4.95 -16.08 -3.83
N ALA A 321 -4.46 -17.20 -4.38
CA ALA A 321 -5.12 -17.96 -5.45
C ALA A 321 -6.58 -18.41 -5.19
N SER A 322 -7.05 -18.45 -3.93
CA SER A 322 -8.46 -18.78 -3.60
C SER A 322 -9.34 -17.55 -3.34
N LEU A 323 -8.80 -16.32 -3.43
CA LEU A 323 -9.47 -15.09 -3.07
C LEU A 323 -10.54 -14.76 -4.12
N THR A 324 -11.81 -14.87 -3.74
CA THR A 324 -12.94 -14.62 -4.65
C THR A 324 -13.59 -13.26 -4.44
N ALA A 325 -13.41 -12.67 -3.25
CA ALA A 325 -14.04 -11.41 -2.86
C ALA A 325 -13.01 -10.52 -2.16
N LEU A 326 -12.80 -9.34 -2.74
CA LEU A 326 -11.98 -8.27 -2.19
C LEU A 326 -12.82 -6.99 -2.14
N ASP A 327 -13.18 -6.55 -0.94
CA ASP A 327 -13.97 -5.33 -0.77
C ASP A 327 -13.05 -4.13 -0.52
N LEU A 328 -12.89 -3.28 -1.54
CA LEU A 328 -12.18 -1.99 -1.48
C LEU A 328 -13.15 -0.83 -1.77
N SER A 329 -14.46 -1.03 -1.60
CA SER A 329 -15.48 -0.15 -2.15
C SER A 329 -15.53 1.27 -1.54
N GLN A 330 -14.80 1.51 -0.44
CA GLN A 330 -14.67 2.82 0.19
C GLN A 330 -13.25 3.38 0.12
N LEU A 331 -12.32 2.68 -0.54
CA LEU A 331 -10.97 3.16 -0.72
C LEU A 331 -11.03 4.41 -1.59
N GLN A 332 -10.78 5.56 -0.97
CA GLN A 332 -10.65 6.84 -1.65
C GLN A 332 -9.16 7.13 -1.65
N MET A 333 -8.40 6.62 -2.61
CA MET A 333 -6.94 6.81 -2.59
C MET A 333 -6.61 8.29 -2.50
N VAL A 334 -5.84 8.62 -1.46
CA VAL A 334 -5.43 9.97 -1.11
C VAL A 334 -3.94 10.12 -1.42
N GLN A 335 -3.44 11.32 -1.23
CA GLN A 335 -2.14 11.81 -1.70
C GLN A 335 -0.98 10.92 -1.22
N ASP A 336 -0.02 10.64 -2.11
CA ASP A 336 1.21 9.89 -1.80
C ASP A 336 1.03 8.38 -1.63
N VAL A 337 0.34 7.73 -2.58
CA VAL A 337 0.43 6.26 -2.71
C VAL A 337 1.54 5.89 -3.70
N TYR A 338 2.62 5.29 -3.22
CA TYR A 338 3.78 5.04 -4.10
C TYR A 338 3.53 3.86 -5.04
N ASN A 339 3.09 2.72 -4.52
CA ASN A 339 2.81 1.50 -5.29
C ASN A 339 1.48 0.89 -4.87
N PHE A 340 0.65 0.54 -5.86
CA PHE A 340 -0.59 -0.20 -5.68
C PHE A 340 -0.59 -1.41 -6.62
N ALA A 341 -0.72 -2.61 -6.06
CA ALA A 341 -0.70 -3.86 -6.82
C ALA A 341 -1.77 -4.83 -6.32
N ILE A 342 -2.60 -5.30 -7.26
CA ILE A 342 -3.46 -6.48 -7.08
C ILE A 342 -3.07 -7.47 -8.17
N SER A 343 -2.33 -8.52 -7.80
CA SER A 343 -1.79 -9.47 -8.77
C SER A 343 -1.96 -10.94 -8.38
N ASP A 344 -1.96 -11.85 -9.34
CA ASP A 344 -1.91 -13.31 -9.08
C ASP A 344 -3.04 -13.81 -8.14
N ASN A 345 -4.20 -13.15 -8.14
CA ASN A 345 -5.38 -13.58 -7.40
C ASN A 345 -6.33 -14.31 -8.36
N ASP A 346 -5.91 -15.47 -8.87
CA ASP A 346 -6.56 -16.25 -9.94
C ASP A 346 -8.07 -16.47 -9.81
N ALA A 347 -8.62 -16.43 -8.59
CA ALA A 347 -10.04 -16.67 -8.31
C ALA A 347 -10.87 -15.38 -8.14
N LEU A 348 -10.25 -14.20 -8.18
CA LEU A 348 -10.92 -12.91 -7.99
C LEU A 348 -11.78 -12.59 -9.21
N THR A 349 -13.08 -12.35 -9.03
CA THR A 349 -14.01 -12.22 -10.16
C THR A 349 -14.40 -10.79 -10.50
N GLU A 350 -14.40 -9.91 -9.51
CA GLU A 350 -14.82 -8.51 -9.63
C GLU A 350 -13.93 -7.64 -8.74
N LEU A 351 -13.65 -6.43 -9.17
CA LEU A 351 -12.89 -5.45 -8.39
C LEU A 351 -13.54 -4.06 -8.53
N ASP A 352 -14.04 -3.54 -7.41
CA ASP A 352 -14.64 -2.21 -7.31
C ASP A 352 -13.63 -1.20 -6.73
N LEU A 353 -13.19 -0.28 -7.58
CA LEU A 353 -12.34 0.87 -7.27
C LEU A 353 -13.05 2.18 -7.68
N SER A 354 -14.39 2.19 -7.70
CA SER A 354 -15.22 3.31 -8.15
C SER A 354 -15.04 4.59 -7.31
N GLN A 355 -14.47 4.49 -6.11
CA GLN A 355 -14.21 5.63 -5.24
C GLN A 355 -12.83 6.27 -5.47
N LEU A 356 -11.99 5.69 -6.36
CA LEU A 356 -10.72 6.28 -6.76
C LEU A 356 -10.96 7.48 -7.67
N ALA A 357 -10.83 8.70 -7.14
CA ALA A 357 -11.13 9.92 -7.89
C ALA A 357 -9.94 10.43 -8.72
N VAL A 358 -8.75 10.47 -8.10
CA VAL A 358 -7.51 10.98 -8.68
C VAL A 358 -6.37 10.13 -8.17
N LEU A 359 -5.49 9.71 -9.07
CA LEU A 359 -4.23 9.07 -8.72
C LEU A 359 -3.09 10.09 -8.90
N TYR A 360 -2.34 10.34 -7.83
CA TYR A 360 -1.37 11.45 -7.73
C TYR A 360 -0.10 11.00 -7.00
N TYR A 361 1.07 11.29 -7.59
CA TYR A 361 2.40 10.89 -7.08
C TYR A 361 2.50 9.39 -6.78
N MET A 362 2.41 8.59 -7.84
CA MET A 362 2.59 7.13 -7.75
C MET A 362 3.75 6.69 -8.63
N SER A 363 4.48 5.65 -8.25
CA SER A 363 5.33 4.94 -9.18
C SER A 363 4.50 3.92 -9.96
N TYR A 364 3.77 3.03 -9.28
CA TYR A 364 3.07 1.93 -9.93
C TYR A 364 1.61 1.80 -9.50
N PHE A 365 0.71 1.63 -10.47
CA PHE A 365 -0.64 1.11 -10.28
C PHE A 365 -0.80 -0.12 -11.17
N VAL A 366 -0.97 -1.29 -10.58
CA VAL A 366 -0.91 -2.59 -11.29
C VAL A 366 -2.09 -3.45 -10.90
N ILE A 367 -2.85 -3.90 -11.91
CA ILE A 367 -3.83 -4.98 -11.81
C ILE A 367 -3.43 -6.04 -12.84
N GLU A 368 -2.75 -7.10 -12.40
CA GLU A 368 -2.22 -8.10 -13.34
C GLU A 368 -2.43 -9.55 -12.92
N ASP A 369 -2.47 -10.48 -13.88
CA ASP A 369 -2.54 -11.92 -13.61
C ASP A 369 -3.72 -12.33 -12.68
N ASN A 370 -4.86 -11.62 -12.76
CA ASN A 370 -6.09 -12.03 -12.07
C ASN A 370 -7.01 -12.75 -13.06
N ASP A 371 -6.67 -14.00 -13.38
CA ASP A 371 -7.25 -14.77 -14.50
C ASP A 371 -8.79 -14.86 -14.52
N ALA A 372 -9.45 -14.86 -13.35
CA ALA A 372 -10.92 -14.91 -13.25
C ALA A 372 -11.60 -13.53 -13.22
N LEU A 373 -10.85 -12.43 -13.21
CA LEU A 373 -11.39 -11.08 -13.07
C LEU A 373 -12.20 -10.75 -14.32
N THR A 374 -13.50 -10.51 -14.17
CA THR A 374 -14.42 -10.24 -15.29
C THR A 374 -14.77 -8.76 -15.44
N SER A 375 -14.73 -8.00 -14.35
CA SER A 375 -15.05 -6.58 -14.31
C SER A 375 -14.12 -5.80 -13.37
N LEU A 376 -13.67 -4.65 -13.85
CA LEU A 376 -12.89 -3.66 -13.08
C LEU A 376 -13.60 -2.29 -13.14
N ASP A 377 -14.14 -1.84 -12.01
CA ASP A 377 -14.80 -0.54 -11.91
C ASP A 377 -13.80 0.55 -11.47
N LEU A 378 -13.46 1.45 -12.39
CA LEU A 378 -12.68 2.67 -12.13
C LEU A 378 -13.50 3.91 -12.52
N SER A 379 -14.83 3.83 -12.43
CA SER A 379 -15.77 4.87 -12.89
C SER A 379 -15.59 6.22 -12.17
N GLY A 380 -14.98 6.22 -10.97
CA GLY A 380 -14.63 7.44 -10.25
C GLY A 380 -13.39 8.15 -10.80
N LEU A 381 -12.53 7.45 -11.56
CA LEU A 381 -11.22 7.93 -11.92
C LEU A 381 -11.31 9.02 -12.98
N THR A 382 -11.05 10.26 -12.54
CA THR A 382 -11.11 11.44 -13.42
C THR A 382 -9.76 11.79 -14.03
N GLN A 383 -8.68 11.48 -13.32
CA GLN A 383 -7.35 11.91 -13.70
C GLN A 383 -6.24 11.02 -13.13
N VAL A 384 -5.18 10.87 -13.93
CA VAL A 384 -3.93 10.20 -13.59
C VAL A 384 -2.78 11.21 -13.74
N GLU A 385 -2.18 11.62 -12.63
CA GLU A 385 -1.09 12.61 -12.59
C GLU A 385 0.15 12.05 -11.87
N TYR A 386 1.35 12.36 -12.37
CA TYR A 386 2.61 11.96 -11.74
C TYR A 386 2.68 10.46 -11.42
N ILE A 387 2.35 9.62 -12.41
CA ILE A 387 2.47 8.17 -12.31
C ILE A 387 3.58 7.69 -13.25
N ASP A 388 4.45 6.78 -12.82
CA ASP A 388 5.43 6.16 -13.74
C ASP A 388 4.76 5.11 -14.63
N SER A 389 3.94 4.21 -14.04
CA SER A 389 3.16 3.23 -14.80
C SER A 389 1.82 2.90 -14.16
N PHE A 390 0.76 3.01 -14.95
CA PHE A 390 -0.56 2.42 -14.75
C PHE A 390 -0.67 1.22 -15.69
N ARG A 391 -0.91 0.02 -15.17
CA ARG A 391 -0.99 -1.22 -15.94
C ARG A 391 -2.18 -2.06 -15.53
N VAL A 392 -2.97 -2.46 -16.51
CA VAL A 392 -3.94 -3.54 -16.38
C VAL A 392 -3.57 -4.59 -17.43
N SER A 393 -3.03 -5.72 -16.98
CA SER A 393 -2.54 -6.73 -17.92
C SER A 393 -2.76 -8.17 -17.50
N ASP A 394 -2.78 -9.08 -18.47
CA ASP A 394 -2.87 -10.52 -18.20
C ASP A 394 -4.10 -10.93 -17.35
N ASN A 395 -5.18 -10.15 -17.41
CA ASN A 395 -6.47 -10.52 -16.80
C ASN A 395 -7.32 -11.19 -17.87
N ASP A 396 -7.08 -12.48 -18.10
CA ASP A 396 -7.60 -13.23 -19.27
C ASP A 396 -9.13 -13.20 -19.40
N ALA A 397 -9.87 -13.19 -18.28
CA ALA A 397 -11.33 -13.14 -18.26
C ALA A 397 -11.92 -11.72 -18.26
N LEU A 398 -11.11 -10.66 -18.27
CA LEU A 398 -11.58 -9.29 -18.13
C LEU A 398 -12.38 -8.88 -19.36
N THR A 399 -13.67 -8.64 -19.17
CA THR A 399 -14.60 -8.24 -20.24
C THR A 399 -15.03 -6.79 -20.16
N ASP A 400 -14.94 -6.19 -18.98
CA ASP A 400 -15.47 -4.86 -18.68
C ASP A 400 -14.49 -4.08 -17.82
N ILE A 401 -14.17 -2.86 -18.24
CA ILE A 401 -13.39 -1.89 -17.49
C ILE A 401 -14.05 -0.51 -17.61
N ASP A 402 -14.49 0.06 -16.50
CA ASP A 402 -15.13 1.38 -16.51
C ASP A 402 -14.09 2.46 -16.26
N LEU A 403 -13.73 3.19 -17.33
CA LEU A 403 -12.88 4.40 -17.27
C LEU A 403 -13.66 5.63 -17.79
N SER A 404 -14.98 5.64 -17.60
CA SER A 404 -15.89 6.58 -18.25
C SER A 404 -15.66 8.05 -17.91
N GLN A 405 -15.02 8.33 -16.77
CA GLN A 405 -14.73 9.70 -16.30
C GLN A 405 -13.29 10.15 -16.56
N LEU A 406 -12.40 9.28 -17.07
CA LEU A 406 -10.99 9.61 -17.24
C LEU A 406 -10.80 10.65 -18.35
N ALA A 407 -10.50 11.89 -17.96
CA ALA A 407 -10.49 13.02 -18.87
C ALA A 407 -9.11 13.38 -19.41
N VAL A 408 -8.07 13.12 -18.62
CA VAL A 408 -6.67 13.47 -18.93
C VAL A 408 -5.74 12.36 -18.47
N LEU A 409 -4.82 11.97 -19.35
CA LEU A 409 -3.69 11.10 -19.04
C LEU A 409 -2.40 11.92 -18.97
N GLY A 410 -1.75 11.92 -17.81
CA GLY A 410 -0.50 12.62 -17.56
C GLY A 410 -0.64 14.14 -17.36
N VAL A 411 0.50 14.79 -17.11
CA VAL A 411 0.60 16.22 -16.78
C VAL A 411 1.86 16.83 -17.38
N ASP A 412 1.84 18.14 -17.62
CA ASP A 412 2.99 18.92 -18.10
C ASP A 412 4.05 19.13 -16.99
N ASP A 413 4.81 18.08 -16.66
CA ASP A 413 5.85 18.13 -15.62
C ASP A 413 7.28 17.96 -16.12
N HIS A 414 7.55 17.84 -17.43
CA HIS A 414 8.91 17.85 -18.00
C HIS A 414 9.91 16.77 -17.47
N TYR A 415 9.53 15.87 -16.55
CA TYR A 415 10.46 14.96 -15.87
C TYR A 415 10.01 13.49 -15.76
N HIS A 416 8.74 13.17 -16.04
CA HIS A 416 8.20 11.82 -15.83
C HIS A 416 7.37 11.35 -17.04
N TRP A 417 7.50 10.06 -17.40
CA TRP A 417 6.60 9.41 -18.35
C TRP A 417 5.57 8.62 -17.57
N CYS A 418 4.30 8.89 -17.82
CA CYS A 418 3.23 7.99 -17.41
C CYS A 418 2.97 6.97 -18.51
N ASP A 419 3.26 5.70 -18.23
CA ASP A 419 2.76 4.60 -19.04
C ASP A 419 1.34 4.29 -18.61
N PHE A 420 0.42 4.28 -19.56
CA PHE A 420 -0.95 3.82 -19.34
C PHE A 420 -1.14 2.60 -20.24
N GLU A 421 -0.98 1.43 -19.67
CA GLU A 421 -0.89 0.16 -20.37
C GLU A 421 -2.14 -0.70 -20.14
N MET A 422 -2.74 -1.10 -21.24
CA MET A 422 -3.82 -2.08 -21.32
C MET A 422 -3.34 -3.23 -22.19
N SER A 423 -2.83 -4.31 -21.60
CA SER A 423 -2.18 -5.37 -22.38
C SER A 423 -2.59 -6.78 -22.01
N ARG A 424 -2.68 -7.69 -22.99
CA ARG A 424 -2.94 -9.12 -22.76
C ARG A 424 -4.22 -9.43 -21.95
N ASN A 425 -5.25 -8.58 -22.02
CA ASN A 425 -6.58 -8.88 -21.46
C ASN A 425 -7.40 -9.61 -22.54
N ALA A 426 -7.26 -10.94 -22.60
CA ALA A 426 -7.69 -11.73 -23.77
C ALA A 426 -9.19 -11.61 -24.11
N ALA A 427 -10.05 -11.46 -23.10
CA ALA A 427 -11.51 -11.35 -23.26
C ALA A 427 -12.04 -9.91 -23.45
N LEU A 428 -11.19 -8.88 -23.34
CA LEU A 428 -11.61 -7.49 -23.41
C LEU A 428 -12.02 -7.14 -24.84
N ALA A 429 -13.32 -6.89 -25.05
CA ALA A 429 -13.87 -6.65 -26.39
C ALA A 429 -13.88 -5.17 -26.79
N GLU A 430 -13.96 -4.27 -25.81
CA GLU A 430 -14.03 -2.82 -26.01
C GLU A 430 -13.18 -2.12 -24.94
N LEU A 431 -12.44 -1.10 -25.36
CA LEU A 431 -11.79 -0.15 -24.44
C LEU A 431 -12.35 1.25 -24.72
N ALA A 432 -13.19 1.74 -23.80
CA ALA A 432 -13.86 3.03 -23.94
C ALA A 432 -13.28 4.06 -22.97
N LEU A 433 -12.81 5.18 -23.55
CA LEU A 433 -12.33 6.36 -22.82
C LEU A 433 -13.11 7.59 -23.33
N PRO A 434 -14.43 7.66 -23.08
CA PRO A 434 -15.31 8.64 -23.72
C PRO A 434 -15.06 10.09 -23.28
N ALA A 435 -14.48 10.29 -22.09
CA ALA A 435 -14.14 11.61 -21.56
C ALA A 435 -12.72 12.07 -21.90
N LEU A 436 -11.88 11.20 -22.47
CA LEU A 436 -10.46 11.48 -22.65
C LEU A 436 -10.25 12.52 -23.75
N THR A 437 -9.84 13.72 -23.34
CA THR A 437 -9.63 14.86 -24.27
C THR A 437 -8.16 15.06 -24.63
N LYS A 438 -7.25 14.64 -23.76
CA LYS A 438 -5.82 14.94 -23.88
C LYS A 438 -4.95 13.84 -23.29
N ILE A 439 -3.85 13.54 -23.99
CA ILE A 439 -2.71 12.80 -23.47
C ILE A 439 -1.54 13.77 -23.37
N ASP A 440 -1.01 14.00 -22.17
CA ASP A 440 0.01 15.00 -21.87
C ASP A 440 1.23 14.37 -21.20
N HIS A 441 2.38 14.40 -21.87
CA HIS A 441 3.61 13.72 -21.46
C HIS A 441 3.42 12.23 -21.06
N ALA A 442 2.47 11.55 -21.69
CA ALA A 442 2.07 10.18 -21.34
C ALA A 442 2.02 9.25 -22.56
N ARG A 443 2.07 7.94 -22.29
CA ARG A 443 2.15 6.89 -23.29
C ARG A 443 0.98 5.94 -23.10
N LEU A 444 -0.03 6.04 -23.96
CA LEU A 444 -1.12 5.07 -24.02
C LEU A 444 -0.65 3.85 -24.83
N ILE A 445 -0.60 2.69 -24.19
CA ILE A 445 -0.12 1.43 -24.77
C ILE A 445 -1.25 0.42 -24.71
N ILE A 446 -1.67 -0.09 -25.87
CA ILE A 446 -2.73 -1.09 -26.00
C ILE A 446 -2.16 -2.26 -26.79
N GLU A 447 -1.88 -3.36 -26.10
CA GLU A 447 -1.11 -4.47 -26.69
C GLU A 447 -1.69 -5.85 -26.41
N GLY A 448 -1.85 -6.69 -27.44
CA GLY A 448 -2.09 -8.12 -27.21
C GLY A 448 -3.50 -8.46 -26.70
N ASN A 449 -4.47 -7.55 -26.81
CA ASN A 449 -5.85 -7.83 -26.40
C ASN A 449 -6.58 -8.55 -27.54
N ALA A 450 -6.65 -9.88 -27.44
CA ALA A 450 -7.06 -10.75 -28.54
C ALA A 450 -8.51 -10.50 -29.03
N ALA A 451 -9.43 -10.24 -28.11
CA ALA A 451 -10.85 -9.98 -28.42
C ALA A 451 -11.17 -8.50 -28.72
N LEU A 452 -10.21 -7.58 -28.52
CA LEU A 452 -10.46 -6.14 -28.59
C LEU A 452 -10.81 -5.72 -30.01
N ALA A 453 -12.09 -5.40 -30.21
CA ALA A 453 -12.66 -5.03 -31.49
C ALA A 453 -12.82 -3.51 -31.66
N GLU A 454 -12.91 -2.78 -30.54
CA GLU A 454 -13.15 -1.34 -30.52
C GLU A 454 -12.29 -0.63 -29.47
N ILE A 455 -11.67 0.48 -29.89
CA ILE A 455 -11.01 1.44 -29.02
C ILE A 455 -11.73 2.78 -29.22
N ALA A 456 -12.51 3.21 -28.24
CA ALA A 456 -13.35 4.40 -28.34
C ALA A 456 -12.68 5.60 -27.66
N LEU A 457 -12.15 6.51 -28.50
CA LEU A 457 -11.50 7.77 -28.10
C LEU A 457 -12.20 8.98 -28.77
N PRO A 458 -13.52 9.17 -28.57
CA PRO A 458 -14.32 10.09 -29.38
C PRO A 458 -13.97 11.57 -29.17
N GLU A 459 -13.47 11.95 -28.00
CA GLU A 459 -13.20 13.35 -27.63
C GLU A 459 -11.70 13.68 -27.61
N LEU A 460 -10.82 12.75 -28.02
CA LEU A 460 -9.37 12.96 -27.93
C LEU A 460 -8.91 14.01 -28.95
N GLU A 461 -8.52 15.19 -28.47
CA GLU A 461 -8.15 16.34 -29.30
C GLU A 461 -6.65 16.43 -29.59
N ALA A 462 -5.80 16.03 -28.63
CA ALA A 462 -4.35 16.21 -28.76
C ALA A 462 -3.50 15.22 -27.94
N LEU A 463 -2.34 14.86 -28.50
CA LEU A 463 -1.20 14.29 -27.78
C LEU A 463 -0.13 15.38 -27.66
N VAL A 464 0.13 15.83 -26.44
CA VAL A 464 1.05 16.95 -26.15
C VAL A 464 2.26 16.41 -25.40
N GLY A 465 3.47 16.79 -25.81
CA GLY A 465 4.70 16.46 -25.09
C GLY A 465 5.88 17.18 -25.74
N MET A 466 6.99 17.35 -25.01
CA MET A 466 8.16 18.03 -25.54
C MET A 466 9.46 17.26 -25.34
N GLY A 467 10.39 17.41 -26.30
CA GLY A 467 11.75 16.92 -26.17
C GLY A 467 11.85 15.41 -26.10
N TYR A 468 12.42 14.88 -25.01
CA TYR A 468 12.47 13.44 -24.74
C TYR A 468 11.11 12.90 -24.32
N TYR A 469 10.22 13.74 -23.79
CA TYR A 469 8.97 13.32 -23.17
C TYR A 469 7.77 13.41 -24.12
N GLU A 470 7.92 12.87 -25.33
CA GLU A 470 6.87 12.86 -26.35
C GLU A 470 5.69 11.97 -25.93
N SER A 471 4.49 12.53 -25.97
CA SER A 471 3.27 11.73 -25.81
C SER A 471 3.10 10.76 -26.97
N ARG A 472 2.63 9.54 -26.68
CA ARG A 472 2.41 8.54 -27.72
C ARG A 472 1.16 7.71 -27.50
N ILE A 473 0.58 7.26 -28.61
CA ILE A 473 -0.32 6.12 -28.65
C ILE A 473 0.42 4.98 -29.36
N SER A 474 0.47 3.83 -28.72
CA SER A 474 1.03 2.59 -29.27
C SER A 474 0.00 1.49 -29.25
N ILE A 475 -0.37 0.99 -30.43
CA ILE A 475 -1.37 -0.07 -30.59
C ILE A 475 -0.72 -1.21 -31.34
N SER A 476 -0.57 -2.36 -30.68
CA SER A 476 0.04 -3.54 -31.28
C SER A 476 -0.64 -4.85 -30.93
N HIS A 477 -0.58 -5.83 -31.83
CA HIS A 477 -1.03 -7.19 -31.54
C HIS A 477 -2.50 -7.30 -31.06
N ASN A 478 -3.41 -6.45 -31.54
CA ASN A 478 -4.85 -6.55 -31.28
C ASN A 478 -5.57 -7.09 -32.54
N PRO A 479 -5.60 -8.42 -32.76
CA PRO A 479 -5.99 -9.02 -34.04
C PRO A 479 -7.48 -8.94 -34.39
N SER A 480 -8.35 -8.56 -33.44
CA SER A 480 -9.79 -8.39 -33.68
C SER A 480 -10.20 -6.93 -33.94
N LEU A 481 -9.27 -5.99 -33.78
CA LEU A 481 -9.52 -4.56 -33.96
C LEU A 481 -9.74 -4.27 -35.45
N ASP A 482 -10.95 -3.89 -35.86
CA ASP A 482 -11.26 -3.64 -37.28
C ASP A 482 -10.96 -2.20 -37.70
N THR A 483 -11.41 -1.24 -36.90
CA THR A 483 -11.28 0.20 -37.20
C THR A 483 -10.69 0.93 -36.00
N LEU A 484 -9.72 1.81 -36.27
CA LEU A 484 -9.15 2.72 -35.28
C LEU A 484 -9.49 4.16 -35.65
N ALA A 485 -10.31 4.83 -34.84
CA ALA A 485 -10.80 6.17 -35.13
C ALA A 485 -10.39 7.19 -34.06
N PHE A 486 -9.94 8.35 -34.53
CA PHE A 486 -9.61 9.54 -33.76
C PHE A 486 -10.35 10.74 -34.36
N PRO A 487 -11.67 10.85 -34.16
CA PRO A 487 -12.51 11.81 -34.88
C PRO A 487 -12.17 13.27 -34.57
N GLU A 488 -11.71 13.56 -33.35
CA GLU A 488 -11.40 14.90 -32.86
C GLU A 488 -9.90 15.22 -32.82
N LEU A 489 -9.02 14.26 -33.12
CA LEU A 489 -7.58 14.44 -32.97
C LEU A 489 -7.04 15.43 -33.99
N VAL A 490 -6.48 16.55 -33.52
CA VAL A 490 -5.93 17.64 -34.35
C VAL A 490 -4.41 17.57 -34.41
N ASN A 491 -3.74 17.33 -33.29
CA ASN A 491 -2.28 17.32 -33.20
C ASN A 491 -1.79 16.12 -32.39
N ALA A 492 -0.68 15.52 -32.81
CA ALA A 492 -0.07 14.44 -32.06
C ALA A 492 1.47 14.52 -32.03
N GLU A 493 2.09 14.07 -30.95
CA GLU A 493 3.54 13.85 -30.96
C GLU A 493 3.85 12.54 -31.71
N ARG A 494 3.36 11.39 -31.23
CA ARG A 494 3.67 10.10 -31.85
C ARG A 494 2.47 9.15 -31.91
N LEU A 495 2.21 8.61 -33.10
CA LEU A 495 1.21 7.56 -33.32
C LEU A 495 1.89 6.32 -33.90
N ILE A 496 1.79 5.20 -33.18
CA ILE A 496 2.38 3.91 -33.56
C ILE A 496 1.28 2.85 -33.63
N VAL A 497 1.10 2.25 -34.80
CA VAL A 497 0.12 1.18 -35.04
C VAL A 497 0.80 0.03 -35.77
N ARG A 498 1.03 -1.08 -35.07
CA ARG A 498 1.86 -2.18 -35.57
C ARG A 498 1.22 -3.56 -35.41
N ALA A 499 1.34 -4.43 -36.41
CA ALA A 499 1.05 -5.85 -36.27
C ALA A 499 -0.36 -6.19 -35.70
N ASN A 500 -1.39 -5.40 -36.01
CA ASN A 500 -2.77 -5.63 -35.56
C ASN A 500 -3.55 -6.56 -36.51
N SER A 501 -2.89 -7.61 -37.00
CA SER A 501 -3.51 -8.59 -37.90
C SER A 501 -2.95 -9.98 -37.65
N ASP A 502 -3.81 -10.99 -37.64
CA ASP A 502 -3.44 -12.41 -37.59
C ASP A 502 -4.08 -13.18 -38.76
N ALA A 503 -3.57 -14.37 -39.09
CA ALA A 503 -4.04 -15.21 -40.18
C ALA A 503 -5.48 -15.71 -40.00
N ASP A 504 -5.98 -15.76 -38.75
CA ASP A 504 -7.27 -16.36 -38.39
C ASP A 504 -8.37 -15.32 -38.00
N ASN A 505 -8.07 -14.02 -37.88
CA ASN A 505 -9.00 -12.95 -37.45
C ASN A 505 -9.09 -11.74 -38.42
N ASN A 506 -10.19 -10.97 -38.33
CA ASN A 506 -10.38 -9.70 -39.04
C ASN A 506 -9.60 -8.58 -38.32
N GLY A 507 -8.31 -8.43 -38.63
CA GLY A 507 -7.48 -7.35 -38.07
C GLY A 507 -7.82 -5.95 -38.60
N LEU A 508 -6.93 -4.99 -38.34
CA LEU A 508 -7.15 -3.57 -38.60
C LEU A 508 -7.28 -3.27 -40.10
N THR A 509 -8.48 -2.91 -40.56
CA THR A 509 -8.79 -2.61 -41.96
C THR A 509 -8.75 -1.12 -42.30
N ARG A 510 -8.99 -0.24 -41.32
CA ARG A 510 -9.05 1.21 -41.51
C ARG A 510 -8.55 2.00 -40.30
N ILE A 511 -7.81 3.08 -40.56
CA ILE A 511 -7.42 4.08 -39.55
C ILE A 511 -8.01 5.44 -39.95
N GLU A 512 -8.70 6.13 -39.06
CA GLU A 512 -9.39 7.40 -39.34
C GLU A 512 -8.95 8.49 -38.36
N ALA A 513 -8.32 9.55 -38.84
CA ALA A 513 -8.08 10.77 -38.07
C ALA A 513 -8.32 11.99 -38.98
N PRO A 514 -9.58 12.25 -39.37
CA PRO A 514 -9.92 13.21 -40.42
C PRO A 514 -9.56 14.67 -40.04
N LYS A 515 -9.43 14.96 -38.74
CA LYS A 515 -9.05 16.28 -38.23
C LYS A 515 -7.56 16.44 -37.96
N LEU A 516 -6.75 15.39 -38.13
CA LEU A 516 -5.33 15.43 -37.81
C LEU A 516 -4.61 16.37 -38.78
N GLU A 517 -4.06 17.47 -38.28
CA GLU A 517 -3.37 18.50 -39.06
C GLU A 517 -1.86 18.31 -39.03
N ALA A 518 -1.30 17.89 -37.89
CA ALA A 518 0.13 17.74 -37.71
C ALA A 518 0.47 16.62 -36.73
N LEU A 519 1.58 15.91 -37.00
CA LEU A 519 2.25 15.12 -35.98
C LEU A 519 3.77 15.09 -36.11
N ARG A 520 4.48 14.68 -35.05
CA ARG A 520 5.94 14.55 -35.11
C ARG A 520 6.37 13.21 -35.69
N HIS A 521 5.81 12.09 -35.24
CA HIS A 521 6.17 10.75 -35.68
C HIS A 521 4.94 9.93 -36.05
N LEU A 522 4.87 9.46 -37.30
CA LEU A 522 3.85 8.55 -37.79
C LEU A 522 4.46 7.18 -38.08
N GLU A 523 3.94 6.15 -37.43
CA GLU A 523 4.28 4.77 -37.75
C GLU A 523 3.05 3.87 -37.87
N ILE A 524 2.87 3.31 -39.07
CA ILE A 524 1.83 2.33 -39.39
C ILE A 524 2.52 1.18 -40.11
N SER A 525 2.78 0.07 -39.41
CA SER A 525 3.52 -1.02 -40.03
C SER A 525 3.02 -2.41 -39.72
N SER A 526 3.23 -3.34 -40.66
CA SER A 526 2.87 -4.75 -40.50
C SER A 526 1.38 -4.99 -40.22
N ASN A 527 0.48 -4.12 -40.68
CA ASN A 527 -0.97 -4.33 -40.56
C ASN A 527 -1.48 -4.96 -41.87
N ALA A 528 -1.53 -6.29 -41.93
CA ALA A 528 -1.82 -7.01 -43.17
C ALA A 528 -3.24 -6.77 -43.69
N ALA A 529 -4.22 -6.56 -42.80
CA ALA A 529 -5.61 -6.29 -43.16
C ALA A 529 -5.87 -4.83 -43.58
N LEU A 530 -4.93 -3.92 -43.36
CA LEU A 530 -5.14 -2.48 -43.56
C LEU A 530 -5.30 -2.17 -45.05
N THR A 531 -6.44 -1.59 -45.41
CA THR A 531 -6.79 -1.26 -46.80
C THR A 531 -6.87 0.24 -47.06
N SER A 532 -7.08 1.04 -46.02
CA SER A 532 -7.25 2.48 -46.15
C SER A 532 -6.90 3.23 -44.87
N PHE A 533 -6.63 4.52 -45.02
CA PHE A 533 -6.57 5.46 -43.91
C PHE A 533 -7.26 6.77 -44.31
N ASP A 534 -7.71 7.57 -43.33
CA ASP A 534 -8.23 8.92 -43.54
C ASP A 534 -7.40 9.94 -42.74
N PHE A 535 -6.50 10.63 -43.45
CA PHE A 535 -5.67 11.72 -42.94
C PHE A 535 -5.82 12.97 -43.82
N VAL A 536 -7.04 13.31 -44.22
CA VAL A 536 -7.32 14.33 -45.25
C VAL A 536 -6.79 15.74 -44.90
N LEU A 537 -6.70 16.07 -43.61
CA LEU A 537 -6.18 17.36 -43.15
C LEU A 537 -4.69 17.34 -42.81
N LEU A 538 -4.01 16.19 -42.84
CA LEU A 538 -2.62 16.09 -42.38
C LEU A 538 -1.67 16.87 -43.30
N LYS A 539 -1.07 17.96 -42.80
CA LYS A 539 -0.15 18.81 -43.56
C LYS A 539 1.29 18.73 -43.08
N GLU A 540 1.55 18.18 -41.90
CA GLU A 540 2.89 18.20 -41.33
C GLU A 540 3.24 16.87 -40.63
N VAL A 541 4.34 16.27 -41.05
CA VAL A 541 5.03 15.19 -40.33
C VAL A 541 6.50 15.57 -40.20
N GLN A 542 6.94 15.97 -39.00
CA GLN A 542 8.28 16.54 -38.82
C GLN A 542 9.39 15.48 -38.78
N GLY A 543 9.16 14.43 -37.98
CA GLY A 543 10.11 13.39 -37.63
C GLY A 543 10.06 12.20 -38.57
N GLU A 544 9.69 11.05 -38.03
CA GLU A 544 9.62 9.79 -38.77
C GLU A 544 8.27 9.66 -39.48
N PHE A 545 8.31 9.30 -40.76
CA PHE A 545 7.17 8.85 -41.54
C PHE A 545 7.41 7.41 -41.98
N ASN A 546 6.77 6.46 -41.31
CA ASN A 546 6.92 5.04 -41.57
C ASN A 546 5.55 4.42 -41.83
N ILE A 547 5.22 4.17 -43.09
CA ILE A 547 4.03 3.42 -43.46
C ILE A 547 4.53 2.22 -44.25
N SER A 548 4.79 1.09 -43.61
CA SER A 548 5.50 -0.02 -44.25
C SER A 548 4.90 -1.39 -43.96
N PHE A 549 5.12 -2.34 -44.86
CA PHE A 549 4.68 -3.73 -44.68
C PHE A 549 3.15 -3.87 -44.45
N ASN A 550 2.34 -3.00 -45.08
CA ASN A 550 0.88 -3.12 -45.10
C ASN A 550 0.45 -3.65 -46.48
N PRO A 551 0.52 -4.98 -46.74
CA PRO A 551 0.39 -5.55 -48.08
C PRO A 551 -0.94 -5.25 -48.79
N ASN A 552 -2.03 -4.99 -48.05
CA ASN A 552 -3.33 -4.66 -48.63
C ASN A 552 -3.58 -3.14 -48.77
N LEU A 553 -2.69 -2.29 -48.24
CA LEU A 553 -2.79 -0.84 -48.35
C LEU A 553 -2.25 -0.39 -49.71
N PRO A 554 -3.02 0.36 -50.52
CA PRO A 554 -2.55 0.84 -51.80
C PRO A 554 -1.31 1.73 -51.66
N HIS A 555 -0.26 1.41 -52.43
CA HIS A 555 0.97 2.21 -52.42
C HIS A 555 0.72 3.67 -52.84
N GLY A 556 -0.21 3.87 -53.79
CA GLY A 556 -0.58 5.20 -54.29
C GLY A 556 -1.16 6.09 -53.20
N ASP A 557 -1.97 5.54 -52.29
CA ASP A 557 -2.56 6.31 -51.19
C ASP A 557 -1.45 6.85 -50.25
N VAL A 558 -0.41 6.06 -50.00
CA VAL A 558 0.75 6.47 -49.19
C VAL A 558 1.57 7.57 -49.90
N GLU A 559 1.76 7.47 -51.22
CA GLU A 559 2.44 8.50 -52.02
C GLU A 559 1.63 9.81 -52.08
N ASP A 560 0.31 9.71 -52.18
CA ASP A 560 -0.61 10.85 -52.17
C ASP A 560 -0.56 11.58 -50.82
N LEU A 561 -0.55 10.83 -49.70
CA LEU A 561 -0.37 11.39 -48.38
C LEU A 561 0.98 12.10 -48.23
N LEU A 562 2.07 11.51 -48.73
CA LEU A 562 3.39 12.13 -48.69
C LEU A 562 3.44 13.44 -49.50
N THR A 563 2.73 13.49 -50.63
CA THR A 563 2.60 14.68 -51.49
C THR A 563 1.71 15.76 -50.86
N GLN A 564 0.80 15.37 -49.97
CA GLN A 564 -0.07 16.29 -49.23
C GLN A 564 0.69 17.15 -48.20
N LEU A 565 1.84 16.69 -47.72
CA LEU A 565 2.63 17.38 -46.69
C LEU A 565 3.27 18.67 -47.21
N ASN A 566 3.31 19.70 -46.36
CA ASN A 566 3.91 21.01 -46.67
C ASN A 566 5.43 20.94 -46.85
N ALA A 567 6.08 19.97 -46.19
CA ALA A 567 7.51 19.74 -46.23
C ALA A 567 7.80 18.22 -46.09
N PRO A 568 8.92 17.73 -46.64
CA PRO A 568 9.29 16.33 -46.47
C PRO A 568 9.62 16.03 -45.00
N PRO A 569 9.23 14.85 -44.47
CA PRO A 569 9.63 14.38 -43.15
C PRO A 569 11.14 14.20 -43.04
N SER A 570 11.67 14.21 -41.81
CA SER A 570 13.11 13.99 -41.57
C SER A 570 13.57 12.59 -41.99
N SER A 571 12.69 11.59 -41.88
CA SER A 571 12.91 10.21 -42.31
C SER A 571 11.63 9.68 -42.96
N THR A 572 11.77 8.92 -44.05
CA THR A 572 10.65 8.34 -44.79
C THR A 572 10.93 6.88 -45.11
N PHE A 573 10.03 5.99 -44.72
CA PHE A 573 10.13 4.56 -44.96
C PHE A 573 8.76 3.98 -45.36
N ILE A 574 8.58 3.67 -46.65
CA ILE A 574 7.29 3.19 -47.19
C ILE A 574 7.30 1.85 -47.97
N PRO A 575 8.25 0.92 -47.80
CA PRO A 575 8.24 -0.34 -48.54
C PRO A 575 7.12 -1.27 -48.08
N GLY A 576 6.72 -2.23 -48.92
CA GLY A 576 5.82 -3.32 -48.53
C GLY A 576 4.33 -2.98 -48.53
N ASN A 577 3.93 -1.81 -49.02
CA ASN A 577 2.53 -1.48 -49.33
C ASN A 577 2.24 -1.92 -50.77
N LEU A 578 1.34 -2.89 -50.95
CA LEU A 578 1.13 -3.59 -52.23
C LEU A 578 -0.35 -3.66 -52.65
N GLY A 579 -1.23 -2.93 -51.96
CA GLY A 579 -2.66 -2.91 -52.26
C GLY A 579 -2.92 -2.42 -53.69
N THR A 580 -3.94 -2.98 -54.33
CA THR A 580 -4.43 -2.47 -55.61
C THR A 580 -5.36 -1.28 -55.36
N PRO A 581 -5.31 -0.21 -56.18
CA PRO A 581 -6.20 0.95 -56.07
C PRO A 581 -7.69 0.62 -56.18
#